data_AF-H8XPN7-F1
#
_entry.id   AF-H8XPN7-F1
#
_cell.length_a   1.000
_cell.length_b   1.000
_cell.length_c   1.000
_cell.angle_alpha   90.00
_cell.angle_beta   90.00
_cell.angle_gamma   90.00
#
_symmetry.space_group_name_H-M   'P 1'
#
loop_
_entity.id
_entity.type
_entity.pdbx_description
1 polymer ?
#
loop_
_entity_poly.entity_id
_entity_poly.type
_entity_poly.pdbx_seq_one_letter_code
_entity_poly.pdbx_strand_id
1 'polypeptide(L)'
;MKKIISALLFVLVMQAHEKPKFNTQNANKMEYNNPSYFGNRNIKTTYFDDCDACGCSASGGSMGFASMLNSNFVGVRYFNQHYRSNDGLYSNSPWLNENYNTLQVWARIPIVKGVQISTLLPYHFHSLNTKTGSQEISGMGDVTVVGLVTVYQTHKDSTVFKHNWQVGVGIKAPTGEYKETSAGSVNPSFQVGTGSWDYLFSSEYVLRFKKMGINNLLNYVVKTENKKEYRFGNQFNYGSTLYYLFEKNQMAIAPQLGVAGEVYASNYQYGEKVRNTTGDVLFGKIGVEIGWNKFSLGATYFKPINQNLMSGLVEAKSRWTLNINYKL
;
A
#
# COMPACT_ATOMS: atom_id res chain seq x y z
N MET A 1 4.57 12.38 26.83
CA MET A 1 5.14 12.44 25.47
C MET A 1 6.49 11.72 25.34
N LYS A 2 7.54 12.06 26.10
CA LYS A 2 8.85 11.34 26.03
C LYS A 2 8.78 9.82 26.27
N LYS A 3 7.92 9.34 27.18
CA LYS A 3 7.76 7.91 27.49
C LYS A 3 7.15 7.08 26.35
N ILE A 4 6.28 7.66 25.52
CA ILE A 4 5.65 6.96 24.38
C ILE A 4 6.61 6.88 23.19
N ILE A 5 7.36 7.96 22.94
CA ILE A 5 8.42 8.00 21.91
C ILE A 5 9.53 7.00 22.25
N SER A 6 9.89 6.88 23.53
CA SER A 6 10.90 5.91 23.98
C SER A 6 10.41 4.46 23.81
N ALA A 7 9.12 4.18 24.06
CA ALA A 7 8.56 2.84 23.87
C ALA A 7 8.53 2.41 22.39
N LEU A 8 8.19 3.32 21.48
CA LEU A 8 8.23 3.05 20.02
C LEU A 8 9.66 2.82 19.52
N LEU A 9 10.64 3.61 20.00
CA LEU A 9 12.06 3.39 19.67
C LEU A 9 12.60 2.07 20.23
N PHE A 10 12.18 1.67 21.44
CA PHE A 10 12.69 0.46 22.11
C PHE A 10 12.20 -0.83 21.43
N VAL A 11 10.96 -0.84 20.94
CA VAL A 11 10.41 -1.97 20.16
C VAL A 11 11.15 -2.12 18.81
N LEU A 12 11.53 -1.02 18.17
CA LEU A 12 12.33 -1.03 16.93
C LEU A 12 13.73 -1.61 17.12
N VAL A 13 14.35 -1.45 18.31
CA VAL A 13 15.71 -1.96 18.58
C VAL A 13 15.73 -3.44 18.94
N MET A 14 14.70 -3.96 19.63
CA MET A 14 14.66 -5.38 20.04
C MET A 14 14.42 -6.35 18.88
N GLN A 15 13.74 -5.93 17.81
CA GLN A 15 13.51 -6.80 16.64
C GLN A 15 14.73 -6.93 15.72
N ALA A 16 15.81 -6.17 15.96
CA ALA A 16 17.00 -6.17 15.11
C ALA A 16 18.05 -7.25 15.47
N HIS A 17 17.80 -8.12 16.45
CA HIS A 17 18.85 -9.01 17.01
C HIS A 17 18.65 -10.53 16.92
N GLU A 18 17.56 -11.03 16.32
CA GLU A 18 17.43 -12.48 16.08
C GLU A 18 17.96 -12.86 14.69
N LYS A 19 19.18 -13.40 14.65
CA LYS A 19 19.70 -14.11 13.46
C LYS A 19 19.06 -15.50 13.40
N PRO A 20 18.35 -15.88 12.32
CA PRO A 20 17.85 -17.25 12.19
C PRO A 20 19.00 -18.23 11.92
N LYS A 21 19.02 -19.35 12.66
CA LYS A 21 19.90 -20.50 12.42
C LYS A 21 19.38 -21.29 11.22
N PHE A 22 20.18 -21.42 10.16
CA PHE A 22 19.85 -22.27 9.01
C PHE A 22 20.23 -23.73 9.30
N ASN A 23 19.29 -24.64 9.01
CA ASN A 23 19.52 -26.08 8.97
C ASN A 23 19.43 -26.49 7.49
N THR A 24 20.55 -26.93 6.90
CA THR A 24 20.63 -27.39 5.52
C THR A 24 20.06 -28.80 5.40
N GLN A 25 18.94 -28.98 4.71
CA GLN A 25 18.50 -30.28 4.21
C GLN A 25 18.52 -30.32 2.68
N ASN A 26 19.05 -31.43 2.19
CA ASN A 26 19.44 -31.72 0.81
C ASN A 26 18.31 -31.59 -0.20
N ALA A 27 18.57 -30.87 -1.30
CA ALA A 27 17.73 -30.90 -2.49
C ALA A 27 18.01 -32.18 -3.29
N ASN A 28 17.02 -33.07 -3.41
CA ASN A 28 17.09 -34.25 -4.26
C ASN A 28 17.07 -33.84 -5.74
N LYS A 29 18.09 -34.24 -6.51
CA LYS A 29 18.12 -34.15 -7.97
C LYS A 29 17.29 -35.29 -8.57
N MET A 30 16.31 -34.98 -9.42
CA MET A 30 15.71 -35.97 -10.33
C MET A 30 16.29 -35.77 -11.72
N GLU A 31 16.91 -36.81 -12.27
CA GLU A 31 17.36 -36.88 -13.67
C GLU A 31 16.27 -37.51 -14.54
N TYR A 32 15.95 -36.88 -15.68
CA TYR A 32 15.05 -37.44 -16.70
C TYR A 32 15.82 -37.63 -18.01
N ASN A 33 15.98 -38.89 -18.43
CA ASN A 33 16.64 -39.25 -19.68
C ASN A 33 15.62 -39.40 -20.80
N ASN A 34 15.72 -38.58 -21.85
CA ASN A 34 14.89 -38.69 -23.06
C ASN A 34 15.72 -39.32 -24.21
N PRO A 35 15.28 -40.40 -24.88
CA PRO A 35 16.16 -41.22 -25.73
C PRO A 35 16.56 -40.63 -27.10
N SER A 36 16.15 -39.40 -27.42
CA SER A 36 16.16 -38.92 -28.82
C SER A 36 17.15 -37.79 -29.13
N TYR A 37 18.12 -37.50 -28.25
CA TYR A 37 19.09 -36.43 -28.49
C TYR A 37 20.53 -36.83 -28.11
N PHE A 38 21.43 -36.89 -29.10
CA PHE A 38 22.87 -37.03 -28.89
C PHE A 38 23.50 -35.66 -28.66
N GLY A 39 23.65 -35.28 -27.40
CA GLY A 39 24.40 -34.11 -26.97
C GLY A 39 24.05 -33.73 -25.54
N ASN A 40 25.03 -33.77 -24.64
CA ASN A 40 24.91 -33.26 -23.27
C ASN A 40 24.78 -31.73 -23.31
N ARG A 41 23.59 -31.22 -23.61
CA ARG A 41 23.21 -29.89 -23.13
C ARG A 41 22.78 -30.07 -21.69
N ASN A 42 23.56 -29.51 -20.78
CA ASN A 42 23.01 -29.03 -19.51
C ASN A 42 22.00 -27.94 -19.85
N ILE A 43 20.79 -28.33 -20.23
CA ILE A 43 19.66 -27.42 -20.28
C ILE A 43 19.37 -27.14 -18.81
N LYS A 44 19.96 -26.06 -18.29
CA LYS A 44 19.35 -25.36 -17.17
C LYS A 44 18.00 -24.89 -17.71
N THR A 45 16.97 -25.72 -17.54
CA THR A 45 15.58 -25.28 -17.63
C THR A 45 15.39 -24.34 -16.45
N THR A 46 15.80 -23.10 -16.62
CA THR A 46 15.21 -21.99 -15.87
C THR A 46 13.76 -21.95 -16.30
N TYR A 47 12.93 -22.66 -15.55
CA TYR A 47 11.49 -22.40 -15.46
C TYR A 47 11.35 -20.93 -15.02
N PHE A 48 11.25 -20.04 -15.99
CA PHE A 48 10.82 -18.66 -15.80
C PHE A 48 9.31 -18.64 -16.05
N ASP A 49 8.54 -19.28 -15.18
CA ASP A 49 7.07 -19.31 -15.26
C ASP A 49 6.44 -18.80 -13.95
N ASP A 50 7.05 -17.81 -13.33
CA ASP A 50 6.39 -16.98 -12.33
C ASP A 50 6.12 -15.62 -12.98
N CYS A 51 4.89 -15.42 -13.46
CA CYS A 51 4.40 -14.11 -13.84
C CYS A 51 4.42 -13.24 -12.58
N ASP A 52 5.48 -12.49 -12.35
CA ASP A 52 5.60 -11.60 -11.18
C ASP A 52 4.81 -10.29 -11.38
N ALA A 53 3.48 -10.39 -11.32
CA ALA A 53 2.48 -9.36 -11.57
C ALA A 53 1.76 -8.68 -10.38
N CYS A 54 2.35 -7.65 -9.75
CA CYS A 54 1.72 -6.45 -9.11
C CYS A 54 2.40 -5.98 -7.80
N GLY A 55 2.20 -4.70 -7.45
CA GLY A 55 2.56 -4.06 -6.18
C GLY A 55 1.35 -3.78 -5.25
N CYS A 56 0.30 -4.60 -5.34
CA CYS A 56 -1.02 -4.41 -4.72
C CYS A 56 -1.11 -4.58 -3.20
N SER A 57 -0.12 -5.17 -2.51
CA SER A 57 -0.20 -5.45 -1.05
C SER A 57 0.44 -4.42 -0.14
N ALA A 58 1.45 -3.68 -0.58
CA ALA A 58 2.36 -3.09 0.40
C ALA A 58 1.85 -1.81 1.11
N SER A 59 0.79 -1.13 0.64
CA SER A 59 0.38 0.14 1.31
C SER A 59 -1.01 0.73 1.01
N GLY A 60 -1.80 0.17 0.07
CA GLY A 60 -3.06 0.83 -0.35
C GLY A 60 -2.83 2.26 -0.87
N GLY A 61 -1.75 2.47 -1.65
CA GLY A 61 -1.07 3.76 -1.86
C GLY A 61 -1.93 5.01 -2.08
N SER A 62 -2.98 4.95 -2.89
CA SER A 62 -3.86 6.11 -3.14
C SER A 62 -4.85 6.44 -2.00
N MET A 63 -4.85 5.66 -0.92
CA MET A 63 -5.71 5.88 0.25
C MET A 63 -5.21 7.01 1.17
N GLY A 64 -3.97 7.46 1.01
CA GLY A 64 -3.41 8.60 1.75
C GLY A 64 -3.06 8.34 3.21
N PHE A 65 -2.48 9.38 3.83
CA PHE A 65 -1.87 9.38 5.18
C PHE A 65 -2.64 10.26 6.19
N ALA A 66 -3.82 10.77 5.81
CA ALA A 66 -4.56 11.76 6.57
C ALA A 66 -6.01 11.34 6.84
N SER A 67 -6.52 11.71 8.02
CA SER A 67 -7.96 11.80 8.27
C SER A 67 -8.46 13.15 7.71
N MET A 68 -9.72 13.17 7.25
CA MET A 68 -10.32 14.39 6.72
C MET A 68 -10.68 15.37 7.84
N LEU A 69 -11.10 14.85 9.00
CA LEU A 69 -11.51 15.66 10.15
C LEU A 69 -10.38 15.97 11.12
N ASN A 70 -9.40 15.09 11.25
CA ASN A 70 -8.35 15.19 12.26
C ASN A 70 -6.97 15.33 11.60
N SER A 71 -6.36 16.50 11.75
CA SER A 71 -4.97 16.73 11.31
C SER A 71 -3.93 16.05 12.20
N ASN A 72 -4.28 15.75 13.46
CA ASN A 72 -3.44 15.08 14.45
C ASN A 72 -4.27 13.97 15.11
N PHE A 73 -3.83 12.71 14.99
CA PHE A 73 -4.58 11.57 15.53
C PHE A 73 -3.71 10.32 15.69
N VAL A 74 -4.25 9.37 16.44
CA VAL A 74 -3.85 7.96 16.43
C VAL A 74 -5.11 7.14 16.20
N GLY A 75 -5.05 6.15 15.32
CA GLY A 75 -6.22 5.39 14.94
C GLY A 75 -5.91 3.99 14.43
N VAL A 76 -6.99 3.29 14.09
CA VAL A 76 -6.96 1.99 13.44
C VAL A 76 -7.77 2.09 12.16
N ARG A 77 -7.21 1.60 11.05
CA ARG A 77 -7.82 1.57 9.74
C ARG A 77 -7.85 0.13 9.26
N TYR A 78 -9.04 -0.38 8.98
CA TYR A 78 -9.24 -1.60 8.24
C TYR A 78 -9.51 -1.28 6.78
N PHE A 79 -8.92 -2.01 5.85
CA PHE A 79 -9.27 -1.92 4.46
C PHE A 79 -9.20 -3.26 3.75
N ASN A 80 -10.11 -3.41 2.79
CA ASN A 80 -10.18 -4.56 1.92
C ASN A 80 -10.07 -4.08 0.46
N GLN A 81 -9.36 -4.90 -0.31
CA GLN A 81 -9.02 -4.70 -1.70
C GLN A 81 -9.36 -6.00 -2.44
N HIS A 82 -10.37 -5.95 -3.29
CA HIS A 82 -10.79 -7.10 -4.09
C HIS A 82 -10.25 -6.98 -5.51
N TYR A 83 -9.52 -8.00 -5.94
CA TYR A 83 -8.89 -8.08 -7.24
C TYR A 83 -9.22 -9.43 -7.90
N ARG A 84 -9.02 -9.49 -9.21
CA ARG A 84 -8.88 -10.76 -9.92
C ARG A 84 -7.62 -10.75 -10.79
N SER A 85 -6.98 -11.89 -10.92
CA SER A 85 -5.77 -12.09 -11.70
C SER A 85 -5.92 -13.25 -12.67
N ASN A 86 -5.14 -13.24 -13.75
CA ASN A 86 -5.09 -14.27 -14.78
C ASN A 86 -3.62 -14.49 -15.18
N ASP A 87 -3.17 -15.75 -15.26
CA ASP A 87 -1.78 -16.07 -15.60
C ASP A 87 -1.40 -15.74 -17.06
N GLY A 88 -2.39 -15.62 -17.95
CA GLY A 88 -2.18 -15.33 -19.37
C GLY A 88 -1.41 -16.41 -20.13
N LEU A 89 -1.20 -17.60 -19.54
CA LEU A 89 -0.44 -18.70 -20.16
C LEU A 89 -1.22 -19.35 -21.30
N TYR A 90 -2.54 -19.41 -21.20
CA TYR A 90 -3.44 -19.98 -22.20
C TYR A 90 -4.60 -19.03 -22.49
N SER A 91 -5.21 -19.16 -23.68
CA SER A 91 -6.38 -18.36 -24.06
C SER A 91 -7.60 -18.59 -23.15
N ASN A 92 -7.65 -19.73 -22.47
CA ASN A 92 -8.69 -20.12 -21.52
C ASN A 92 -8.21 -20.16 -20.06
N SER A 93 -7.10 -19.48 -19.75
CA SER A 93 -6.60 -19.39 -18.38
C SER A 93 -7.68 -18.85 -17.43
N PRO A 94 -7.85 -19.47 -16.25
CA PRO A 94 -8.89 -19.08 -15.31
C PRO A 94 -8.57 -17.74 -14.64
N TRP A 95 -9.61 -16.98 -14.33
CA TRP A 95 -9.49 -15.84 -13.43
C TRP A 95 -9.53 -16.31 -11.97
N LEU A 96 -8.55 -15.88 -11.18
CA LEU A 96 -8.43 -16.13 -9.76
C LEU A 96 -8.90 -14.90 -8.98
N ASN A 97 -9.67 -15.11 -7.91
CA ASN A 97 -10.16 -14.01 -7.08
C ASN A 97 -9.27 -13.83 -5.85
N GLU A 98 -8.85 -12.59 -5.63
CA GLU A 98 -7.89 -12.21 -4.59
C GLU A 98 -8.54 -11.19 -3.64
N ASN A 99 -8.41 -11.44 -2.34
CA ASN A 99 -8.87 -10.54 -1.30
C ASN A 99 -7.70 -10.12 -0.42
N TYR A 100 -7.33 -8.85 -0.53
CA TYR A 100 -6.28 -8.25 0.26
C TYR A 100 -6.92 -7.50 1.44
N ASN A 101 -6.85 -8.11 2.62
CA ASN A 101 -7.30 -7.46 3.85
C ASN A 101 -6.10 -6.95 4.65
N THR A 102 -6.23 -5.74 5.19
CA THR A 102 -5.20 -5.13 6.02
C THR A 102 -5.83 -4.40 7.20
N LEU A 103 -5.37 -4.74 8.40
CA LEU A 103 -5.59 -3.96 9.61
C LEU A 103 -4.36 -3.11 9.85
N GLN A 104 -4.53 -1.79 9.96
CA GLN A 104 -3.41 -0.87 10.03
C GLN A 104 -3.58 0.07 11.22
N VAL A 105 -2.57 0.10 12.09
CA VAL A 105 -2.41 1.20 13.04
C VAL A 105 -1.80 2.36 12.28
N TRP A 106 -2.45 3.51 12.33
CA TRP A 106 -2.02 4.70 11.62
C TRP A 106 -2.11 5.92 12.51
N ALA A 107 -1.13 6.81 12.40
CA ALA A 107 -1.05 8.00 13.23
C ALA A 107 -0.48 9.17 12.44
N ARG A 108 -0.85 10.37 12.88
CA ARG A 108 -0.26 11.64 12.46
C ARG A 108 -0.04 12.49 13.71
N ILE A 109 1.21 12.64 14.11
CA ILE A 109 1.60 13.21 15.40
C ILE A 109 2.34 14.53 15.15
N PRO A 110 1.88 15.65 15.73
CA PRO A 110 2.60 16.92 15.65
C PRO A 110 3.83 16.86 16.57
N ILE A 111 5.00 17.19 16.02
CA ILE A 111 6.26 17.20 16.80
C ILE A 111 6.57 18.63 17.25
N VAL A 112 6.51 19.57 16.30
CA VAL A 112 6.63 21.00 16.52
C VAL A 112 5.67 21.73 15.58
N LYS A 113 5.53 23.04 15.74
CA LYS A 113 4.66 23.85 14.87
C LYS A 113 5.07 23.66 13.39
N GLY A 114 4.13 23.25 12.55
CA GLY A 114 4.35 23.02 11.12
C GLY A 114 5.08 21.73 10.77
N VAL A 115 5.39 20.85 11.74
CA VAL A 115 6.05 19.56 11.48
C VAL A 115 5.28 18.42 12.12
N GLN A 116 4.93 17.43 11.32
CA GLN A 116 4.19 16.24 11.73
C GLN A 116 4.95 14.98 11.31
N ILE A 117 4.75 13.90 12.05
CA ILE A 117 5.20 12.56 11.66
C ILE A 117 3.95 11.73 11.40
N SER A 118 3.86 11.12 10.23
CA SER A 118 2.88 10.09 9.91
C SER A 118 3.50 8.71 9.97
N THR A 119 2.84 7.76 10.60
CA THR A 119 3.32 6.37 10.73
C THR A 119 2.23 5.39 10.36
N LEU A 120 2.57 4.35 9.60
CA LEU A 120 1.68 3.25 9.21
C LEU A 120 2.29 1.92 9.62
N LEU A 121 1.55 1.13 10.39
CA LEU A 121 1.93 -0.21 10.84
C LEU A 121 0.85 -1.19 10.38
N PRO A 122 1.03 -1.88 9.24
CA PRO A 122 0.06 -2.81 8.71
C PRO A 122 0.23 -4.24 9.24
N TYR A 123 -0.89 -4.93 9.41
CA TYR A 123 -1.02 -6.38 9.56
C TYR A 123 -1.91 -6.88 8.44
N HIS A 124 -1.36 -7.76 7.62
CA HIS A 124 -1.99 -8.29 6.42
C HIS A 124 -2.58 -9.67 6.70
N PHE A 125 -3.73 -9.96 6.07
CA PHE A 125 -4.36 -11.27 6.08
C PHE A 125 -5.13 -11.44 4.76
N HIS A 126 -4.43 -11.99 3.76
CA HIS A 126 -4.91 -12.07 2.40
C HIS A 126 -5.40 -13.48 2.09
N SER A 127 -6.40 -13.58 1.23
CA SER A 127 -6.91 -14.86 0.74
C SER A 127 -7.00 -14.88 -0.79
N LEU A 128 -6.66 -16.02 -1.36
CA LEU A 128 -6.67 -16.31 -2.79
C LEU A 128 -7.51 -17.55 -3.01
N ASN A 129 -8.63 -17.42 -3.73
CA ASN A 129 -9.49 -18.53 -4.04
C ASN A 129 -9.10 -19.12 -5.41
N THR A 130 -8.66 -20.39 -5.42
CA THR A 130 -8.36 -21.14 -6.64
C THR A 130 -9.37 -22.26 -6.86
N LYS A 131 -9.37 -22.87 -8.05
CA LYS A 131 -10.25 -24.02 -8.36
C LYS A 131 -9.92 -25.26 -7.51
N THR A 132 -8.70 -25.36 -6.98
CA THR A 132 -8.18 -26.51 -6.24
C THR A 132 -8.11 -26.28 -4.72
N GLY A 133 -8.47 -25.08 -4.23
CA GLY A 133 -8.44 -24.73 -2.81
C GLY A 133 -8.26 -23.23 -2.56
N SER A 134 -8.40 -22.80 -1.30
CA SER A 134 -8.08 -21.43 -0.88
C SER A 134 -6.65 -21.38 -0.34
N GLN A 135 -5.89 -20.36 -0.72
CA GLN A 135 -4.61 -20.03 -0.11
C GLN A 135 -4.77 -18.80 0.78
N GLU A 136 -4.12 -18.81 1.93
CA GLU A 136 -4.16 -17.69 2.88
C GLU A 136 -2.75 -17.34 3.33
N ILE A 137 -2.47 -16.05 3.44
CA ILE A 137 -1.22 -15.54 4.00
C ILE A 137 -1.54 -14.43 5.00
N SER A 138 -0.89 -14.46 6.15
CA SER A 138 -1.03 -13.40 7.14
C SER A 138 0.29 -13.10 7.83
N GLY A 139 0.42 -11.86 8.32
CA GLY A 139 1.62 -11.41 8.98
C GLY A 139 1.72 -9.90 9.10
N MET A 140 2.73 -9.45 9.85
CA MET A 140 3.11 -8.04 9.87
C MET A 140 3.56 -7.63 8.48
N GLY A 141 3.16 -6.42 8.07
CA GLY A 141 3.67 -5.80 6.86
C GLY A 141 4.80 -4.82 7.12
N ASP A 142 5.12 -4.08 6.07
CA ASP A 142 6.21 -3.11 6.07
C ASP A 142 5.80 -1.80 6.77
N VAL A 143 6.54 -1.41 7.80
CA VAL A 143 6.30 -0.16 8.55
C VAL A 143 6.71 1.04 7.69
N THR A 144 5.83 2.03 7.58
CA THR A 144 6.10 3.29 6.88
C THR A 144 6.13 4.46 7.86
N VAL A 145 7.11 5.35 7.71
CA VAL A 145 7.22 6.60 8.46
C VAL A 145 7.46 7.74 7.48
N VAL A 146 6.68 8.81 7.58
CA VAL A 146 6.79 10.02 6.75
C VAL A 146 6.88 11.24 7.65
N GLY A 147 7.91 12.05 7.48
CA GLY A 147 7.99 13.39 8.07
C GLY A 147 7.34 14.40 7.13
N LEU A 148 6.38 15.18 7.61
CA LEU A 148 5.63 16.18 6.85
C LEU A 148 5.91 17.58 7.42
N VAL A 149 6.20 18.53 6.54
CA VAL A 149 6.43 19.94 6.86
C VAL A 149 5.39 20.79 6.13
N THR A 150 4.74 21.69 6.86
CA THR A 150 3.88 22.74 6.29
C THR A 150 4.74 23.80 5.62
N VAL A 151 4.67 23.87 4.29
CA VAL A 151 5.40 24.84 3.48
C VAL A 151 4.59 26.10 3.19
N TYR A 152 3.27 25.99 3.22
CA TYR A 152 2.38 27.13 3.05
C TYR A 152 1.12 26.97 3.88
N GLN A 153 0.77 28.00 4.64
CA GLN A 153 -0.48 28.03 5.39
C GLN A 153 -1.02 29.45 5.45
N THR A 154 -2.33 29.61 5.21
CA THR A 154 -2.98 30.90 5.37
C THR A 154 -3.13 31.24 6.84
N HIS A 155 -2.58 32.39 7.27
CA HIS A 155 -2.59 32.83 8.67
C HIS A 155 -3.71 33.83 9.03
N LYS A 156 -4.34 34.47 8.04
CA LYS A 156 -5.40 35.46 8.28
C LYS A 156 -6.77 34.80 8.20
N ASP A 157 -7.60 34.96 9.22
CA ASP A 157 -8.96 34.40 9.23
C ASP A 157 -9.94 35.11 8.28
N SER A 158 -9.61 36.33 7.84
CA SER A 158 -10.44 37.11 6.92
C SER A 158 -10.37 36.67 5.45
N THR A 159 -9.47 35.76 5.10
CA THR A 159 -9.33 35.27 3.72
C THR A 159 -10.43 34.27 3.40
N VAL A 160 -11.11 34.52 2.28
CA VAL A 160 -12.20 33.69 1.76
C VAL A 160 -11.74 32.25 1.47
N PHE A 161 -10.51 32.11 1.00
CA PHE A 161 -9.86 30.82 0.76
C PHE A 161 -8.76 30.59 1.79
N LYS A 162 -8.79 29.42 2.44
CA LYS A 162 -7.75 28.98 3.37
C LYS A 162 -6.96 27.85 2.73
N HIS A 163 -5.65 28.01 2.70
CA HIS A 163 -4.72 27.09 2.09
C HIS A 163 -3.88 26.42 3.17
N ASN A 164 -3.59 25.14 2.99
CA ASN A 164 -2.62 24.40 3.78
C ASN A 164 -1.91 23.42 2.85
N TRP A 165 -0.61 23.62 2.67
CA TRP A 165 0.24 22.76 1.86
C TRP A 165 1.32 22.14 2.74
N GLN A 166 1.38 20.82 2.71
CA GLN A 166 2.42 20.05 3.35
C GLN A 166 3.18 19.22 2.32
N VAL A 167 4.47 19.10 2.53
CA VAL A 167 5.35 18.20 1.77
C VAL A 167 6.12 17.34 2.75
N GLY A 168 6.49 16.14 2.34
CA GLY A 168 7.17 15.22 3.21
C GLY A 168 8.01 14.20 2.50
N VAL A 169 8.94 13.64 3.28
CA VAL A 169 9.79 12.53 2.87
C VAL A 169 9.63 11.41 3.89
N GLY A 170 9.70 10.18 3.41
CA GLY A 170 9.48 9.02 4.25
C GLY A 170 10.30 7.82 3.83
N ILE A 171 10.30 6.85 4.72
CA ILE A 171 10.94 5.56 4.54
C ILE A 171 9.92 4.47 4.85
N LYS A 172 10.02 3.37 4.13
CA LYS A 172 9.33 2.14 4.44
C LYS A 172 10.36 1.06 4.73
N ALA A 173 10.30 0.53 5.94
CA ALA A 173 11.20 -0.52 6.40
C ALA A 173 10.64 -1.92 6.08
N PRO A 174 11.49 -2.87 5.65
CA PRO A 174 11.09 -4.23 5.32
C PRO A 174 10.88 -5.08 6.59
N THR A 175 9.89 -4.71 7.40
CA THR A 175 9.52 -5.45 8.62
C THR A 175 8.60 -6.63 8.32
N GLY A 176 7.93 -6.64 7.17
CA GLY A 176 7.09 -7.74 6.75
C GLY A 176 7.90 -8.86 6.11
N GLU A 177 7.40 -10.09 6.24
CA GLU A 177 8.03 -11.25 5.61
C GLU A 177 7.80 -11.23 4.09
N TYR A 178 8.87 -11.44 3.32
CA TYR A 178 8.83 -11.60 1.87
C TYR A 178 9.22 -13.03 1.50
N LYS A 179 8.36 -13.72 0.75
CA LYS A 179 8.58 -15.07 0.23
C LYS A 179 8.48 -15.01 -1.29
N GLU A 180 9.54 -15.40 -2.00
CA GLU A 180 9.54 -15.46 -3.47
C GLU A 180 8.49 -16.44 -3.98
N THR A 181 8.40 -17.61 -3.34
CA THR A 181 7.40 -18.62 -3.67
C THR A 181 6.07 -18.33 -2.98
N SER A 182 5.26 -17.45 -3.56
CA SER A 182 3.81 -17.52 -3.40
C SER A 182 3.31 -18.63 -4.32
N ALA A 183 3.56 -19.89 -3.93
CA ALA A 183 3.28 -21.07 -4.74
C ALA A 183 1.80 -21.12 -5.19
N GLY A 184 1.51 -20.59 -6.39
CA GLY A 184 0.18 -20.60 -7.01
C GLY A 184 -0.50 -19.24 -7.19
N SER A 185 0.08 -18.13 -6.74
CA SER A 185 -0.43 -16.80 -7.09
C SER A 185 0.34 -16.22 -8.27
N VAL A 186 -0.38 -15.87 -9.32
CA VAL A 186 0.11 -15.05 -10.44
C VAL A 186 0.48 -13.65 -9.97
N ASN A 187 0.06 -13.25 -8.76
CA ASN A 187 0.32 -11.94 -8.24
C ASN A 187 1.42 -12.02 -7.15
N PRO A 188 2.69 -11.61 -7.39
CA PRO A 188 3.75 -11.53 -6.40
C PRO A 188 3.44 -10.51 -5.32
N SER A 189 2.48 -9.60 -5.52
CA SER A 189 1.98 -8.83 -4.39
C SER A 189 1.02 -9.60 -3.50
N PHE A 190 0.68 -10.86 -3.75
CA PHE A 190 0.10 -11.75 -2.74
C PHE A 190 1.17 -12.17 -1.71
N GLN A 191 1.57 -11.19 -0.90
CA GLN A 191 2.62 -11.26 0.11
C GLN A 191 2.34 -10.25 1.22
N VAL A 192 2.97 -10.43 2.38
CA VAL A 192 2.76 -9.55 3.55
C VAL A 192 3.80 -8.42 3.63
N GLY A 193 5.02 -8.62 3.14
CA GLY A 193 6.05 -7.59 3.05
C GLY A 193 6.75 -7.62 1.69
N THR A 194 7.54 -6.60 1.38
CA THR A 194 8.30 -6.51 0.11
C THR A 194 9.76 -6.91 0.24
N GLY A 195 10.28 -6.97 1.46
CA GLY A 195 11.69 -7.26 1.72
C GLY A 195 12.67 -6.14 1.32
N SER A 196 12.20 -4.97 0.89
CA SER A 196 13.03 -3.83 0.50
C SER A 196 12.76 -2.56 1.32
N TRP A 197 13.79 -1.69 1.35
CA TRP A 197 13.70 -0.34 1.90
C TRP A 197 13.18 0.61 0.82
N ASP A 198 11.98 1.15 0.96
CA ASP A 198 11.46 2.11 -0.03
C ASP A 198 11.54 3.54 0.49
N TYR A 199 11.72 4.50 -0.42
CA TYR A 199 11.70 5.92 -0.11
C TYR A 199 10.43 6.56 -0.65
N LEU A 200 9.84 7.47 0.10
CA LEU A 200 8.57 8.09 -0.22
C LEU A 200 8.71 9.60 -0.26
N PHE A 201 8.10 10.22 -1.26
CA PHE A 201 7.86 11.66 -1.32
C PHE A 201 6.36 11.87 -1.27
N SER A 202 5.90 12.78 -0.43
CA SER A 202 4.48 13.07 -0.22
C SER A 202 4.22 14.56 -0.34
N SER A 203 3.09 14.93 -0.94
CA SER A 203 2.58 16.29 -0.97
C SER A 203 1.07 16.27 -0.77
N GLU A 204 0.60 17.07 0.17
CA GLU A 204 -0.81 17.21 0.51
C GLU A 204 -1.19 18.68 0.48
N TYR A 205 -2.14 19.05 -0.37
CA TYR A 205 -2.64 20.40 -0.50
C TYR A 205 -4.14 20.47 -0.24
N VAL A 206 -4.51 21.21 0.81
CA VAL A 206 -5.89 21.46 1.20
C VAL A 206 -6.27 22.90 0.89
N LEU A 207 -7.29 23.05 0.06
CA LEU A 207 -7.97 24.32 -0.19
C LEU A 207 -9.34 24.28 0.48
N ARG A 208 -9.63 25.22 1.38
CA ARG A 208 -10.92 25.33 2.06
C ARG A 208 -11.61 26.65 1.73
N PHE A 209 -12.89 26.58 1.40
CA PHE A 209 -13.79 27.72 1.23
C PHE A 209 -15.02 27.51 2.12
N LYS A 210 -15.14 28.28 3.20
CA LYS A 210 -16.21 28.12 4.20
C LYS A 210 -16.32 26.67 4.71
N LYS A 211 -17.43 25.99 4.40
CA LYS A 211 -17.72 24.60 4.76
C LYS A 211 -17.23 23.59 3.72
N MET A 212 -16.81 24.03 2.54
CA MET A 212 -16.30 23.14 1.49
C MET A 212 -14.78 23.11 1.52
N GLY A 213 -14.19 21.99 1.14
CA GLY A 213 -12.77 21.93 0.86
C GLY A 213 -12.40 20.84 -0.14
N ILE A 214 -11.23 21.01 -0.73
CA ILE A 214 -10.62 20.07 -1.67
C ILE A 214 -9.27 19.68 -1.10
N ASN A 215 -9.06 18.38 -0.92
CA ASN A 215 -7.79 17.78 -0.53
C ASN A 215 -7.16 17.11 -1.75
N ASN A 216 -5.97 17.56 -2.13
CA ASN A 216 -5.17 16.97 -3.20
C ASN A 216 -3.97 16.25 -2.58
N LEU A 217 -3.76 15.01 -2.98
CA LEU A 217 -2.69 14.15 -2.49
C LEU A 217 -1.84 13.69 -3.66
N LEU A 218 -0.52 13.78 -3.52
CA LEU A 218 0.46 13.22 -4.43
C LEU A 218 1.49 12.44 -3.61
N ASN A 219 1.77 11.19 -4.00
CA ASN A 219 2.81 10.38 -3.39
C ASN A 219 3.63 9.68 -4.46
N TYR A 220 4.95 9.74 -4.35
CA TYR A 220 5.86 8.98 -5.20
C TYR A 220 6.70 8.05 -4.34
N VAL A 221 6.69 6.76 -4.66
CA VAL A 221 7.44 5.73 -3.95
C VAL A 221 8.54 5.21 -4.85
N VAL A 222 9.78 5.46 -4.43
CA VAL A 222 10.98 4.88 -5.02
C VAL A 222 11.20 3.52 -4.40
N LYS A 223 11.07 2.48 -5.23
CA LYS A 223 11.24 1.09 -4.82
C LYS A 223 12.68 0.66 -4.96
N THR A 224 13.19 -0.04 -3.94
CA THR A 224 14.53 -0.63 -4.01
C THR A 224 14.47 -2.15 -4.14
N GLU A 225 15.62 -2.70 -4.50
CA GLU A 225 15.83 -4.13 -4.63
C GLU A 225 15.90 -4.81 -3.25
N ASN A 226 15.26 -5.97 -3.14
CA ASN A 226 15.28 -6.77 -1.92
C ASN A 226 16.46 -7.77 -1.93
N LYS A 227 16.58 -8.58 -0.86
CA LYS A 227 17.65 -9.60 -0.73
C LYS A 227 17.56 -10.74 -1.76
N LYS A 228 16.52 -10.74 -2.59
CA LYS A 228 16.19 -11.75 -3.59
C LYS A 228 16.40 -11.23 -5.01
N GLU A 229 17.07 -10.08 -5.13
CA GLU A 229 17.34 -9.41 -6.39
C GLU A 229 16.07 -9.05 -7.17
N TYR A 230 14.96 -8.91 -6.45
CA TYR A 230 13.69 -8.43 -6.97
C TYR A 230 13.45 -6.99 -6.55
N ARG A 231 13.07 -6.16 -7.51
CA ARG A 231 12.70 -4.76 -7.31
C ARG A 231 11.33 -4.50 -7.92
N PHE A 232 10.36 -4.19 -7.05
CA PHE A 232 9.07 -3.67 -7.50
C PHE A 232 9.24 -2.38 -8.29
N GLY A 233 8.35 -2.10 -9.22
CA GLY A 233 8.35 -0.84 -9.97
C GLY A 233 7.98 0.35 -9.09
N ASN A 234 8.63 1.49 -9.34
CA ASN A 234 8.26 2.77 -8.72
C ASN A 234 6.77 3.05 -8.89
N GLN A 235 6.18 3.69 -7.89
CA GLN A 235 4.74 3.91 -7.84
C GLN A 235 4.42 5.39 -7.64
N PHE A 236 3.57 5.93 -8.51
CA PHE A 236 2.99 7.26 -8.36
C PHE A 236 1.52 7.15 -7.99
N ASN A 237 1.13 7.77 -6.88
CA ASN A 237 -0.24 7.82 -6.41
C ASN A 237 -0.70 9.27 -6.39
N TYR A 238 -1.91 9.52 -6.87
CA TYR A 238 -2.51 10.85 -6.84
C TYR A 238 -3.98 10.75 -6.44
N GLY A 239 -4.54 11.84 -5.92
CA GLY A 239 -5.96 11.89 -5.61
C GLY A 239 -6.45 13.30 -5.34
N SER A 240 -7.72 13.52 -5.60
CA SER A 240 -8.42 14.76 -5.28
C SER A 240 -9.76 14.43 -4.65
N THR A 241 -10.01 14.96 -3.45
CA THR A 241 -11.22 14.69 -2.66
C THR A 241 -11.88 16.00 -2.29
N LEU A 242 -13.08 16.22 -2.82
CA LEU A 242 -14.00 17.25 -2.37
C LEU A 242 -14.71 16.77 -1.10
N TYR A 243 -14.84 17.64 -0.11
CA TYR A 243 -15.62 17.38 1.09
C TYR A 243 -16.46 18.60 1.47
N TYR A 244 -17.60 18.33 2.11
CA TYR A 244 -18.45 19.37 2.71
C TYR A 244 -18.54 19.10 4.21
N LEU A 245 -18.31 20.11 5.04
CA LEU A 245 -18.26 20.00 6.49
C LEU A 245 -19.58 20.49 7.12
N PHE A 246 -20.34 19.56 7.67
CA PHE A 246 -21.52 19.84 8.49
C PHE A 246 -21.14 19.80 9.97
N GLU A 247 -21.08 20.97 10.60
CA GLU A 247 -20.81 21.10 12.04
C GLU A 247 -22.09 21.49 12.77
N LYS A 248 -22.48 20.67 13.77
CA LYS A 248 -23.59 20.96 14.68
C LYS A 248 -23.24 20.45 16.08
N ASN A 249 -23.24 21.34 17.06
CA ASN A 249 -22.86 21.05 18.44
C ASN A 249 -21.46 20.39 18.51
N GLN A 250 -21.36 19.21 19.09
CA GLN A 250 -20.12 18.43 19.23
C GLN A 250 -19.89 17.45 18.07
N MET A 251 -20.77 17.45 17.06
CA MET A 251 -20.69 16.57 15.91
C MET A 251 -20.22 17.30 14.65
N ALA A 252 -19.34 16.65 13.91
CA ALA A 252 -18.90 17.06 12.58
C ALA A 252 -19.13 15.90 11.61
N ILE A 253 -19.74 16.16 10.45
CA ILE A 253 -19.92 15.15 9.39
C ILE A 253 -19.30 15.72 8.12
N ALA A 254 -18.39 14.95 7.52
CA ALA A 254 -17.71 15.27 6.29
C ALA A 254 -17.97 14.19 5.23
N PRO A 255 -19.08 14.25 4.47
CA PRO A 255 -19.18 13.51 3.23
C PRO A 255 -18.09 13.92 2.24
N GLN A 256 -17.66 12.95 1.44
CA GLN A 256 -16.52 13.04 0.56
C GLN A 256 -16.86 12.46 -0.82
N LEU A 257 -16.39 13.12 -1.86
CA LEU A 257 -16.46 12.66 -3.24
C LEU A 257 -15.14 13.00 -3.93
N GLY A 258 -14.61 12.11 -4.76
CA GLY A 258 -13.33 12.38 -5.40
C GLY A 258 -12.88 11.30 -6.37
N VAL A 259 -11.61 11.41 -6.74
CA VAL A 259 -10.89 10.43 -7.56
C VAL A 259 -9.54 10.11 -6.94
N ALA A 260 -9.04 8.91 -7.22
CA ALA A 260 -7.76 8.43 -6.71
C ALA A 260 -7.11 7.54 -7.78
N GLY A 261 -5.86 7.79 -8.13
CA GLY A 261 -5.15 7.05 -9.18
C GLY A 261 -3.81 6.50 -8.71
N GLU A 262 -3.41 5.39 -9.32
CA GLU A 262 -2.17 4.68 -9.05
C GLU A 262 -1.52 4.33 -10.39
N VAL A 263 -0.22 4.63 -10.54
CA VAL A 263 0.58 4.32 -11.72
C VAL A 263 1.80 3.54 -11.26
N TYR A 264 2.02 2.38 -11.88
CA TYR A 264 3.03 1.39 -11.54
C TYR A 264 4.03 1.27 -12.69
N ALA A 265 5.31 1.51 -12.38
CA ALA A 265 6.42 1.22 -13.28
C ALA A 265 6.71 -0.29 -13.32
N SER A 266 7.63 -0.69 -14.19
CA SER A 266 8.00 -2.11 -14.33
C SER A 266 8.77 -2.63 -13.13
N ASN A 267 8.52 -3.89 -12.79
CA ASN A 267 9.34 -4.66 -11.86
C ASN A 267 10.63 -5.11 -12.54
N TYR A 268 11.63 -5.44 -11.73
CA TYR A 268 12.92 -5.95 -12.17
C TYR A 268 13.30 -7.15 -11.32
N GLN A 269 13.91 -8.16 -11.94
CA GLN A 269 14.45 -9.35 -11.27
C GLN A 269 15.85 -9.59 -11.83
N TYR A 270 16.86 -9.73 -10.96
CA TYR A 270 18.27 -9.81 -11.35
C TYR A 270 18.72 -8.64 -12.26
N GLY A 271 18.20 -7.44 -12.00
CA GLY A 271 18.42 -6.24 -12.82
C GLY A 271 17.67 -6.21 -14.17
N GLU A 272 17.02 -7.31 -14.56
CA GLU A 272 16.29 -7.42 -15.82
C GLU A 272 14.83 -7.02 -15.69
N LYS A 273 14.31 -6.33 -16.70
CA LYS A 273 12.93 -5.85 -16.70
C LYS A 273 11.95 -7.01 -16.86
N VAL A 274 11.05 -7.18 -15.90
CA VAL A 274 10.00 -8.21 -15.97
C VAL A 274 8.88 -7.75 -16.91
N ARG A 275 8.50 -8.59 -17.86
CA ARG A 275 7.49 -8.27 -18.88
C ARG A 275 6.10 -8.07 -18.28
N ASN A 276 5.32 -7.21 -18.93
CA ASN A 276 3.94 -6.89 -18.57
C ASN A 276 3.74 -6.27 -17.18
N THR A 277 4.78 -5.96 -16.40
CA THR A 277 4.65 -5.54 -14.99
C THR A 277 4.16 -4.11 -14.71
N THR A 278 3.95 -3.33 -15.76
CA THR A 278 3.43 -1.96 -15.63
C THR A 278 1.92 -1.94 -15.48
N GLY A 279 1.39 -0.85 -14.96
CA GLY A 279 -0.03 -0.59 -15.10
C GLY A 279 -0.51 0.66 -14.43
N ASP A 280 -1.78 0.96 -14.61
CA ASP A 280 -2.45 2.08 -13.97
C ASP A 280 -3.89 1.73 -13.59
N VAL A 281 -4.39 2.43 -12.58
CA VAL A 281 -5.80 2.36 -12.19
C VAL A 281 -6.26 3.72 -11.69
N LEU A 282 -7.44 4.14 -12.14
CA LEU A 282 -8.17 5.30 -11.67
C LEU A 282 -9.45 4.84 -10.98
N PHE A 283 -9.61 5.25 -9.74
CA PHE A 283 -10.78 5.00 -8.91
C PHE A 283 -11.65 6.26 -8.77
N GLY A 284 -12.96 6.08 -8.78
CA GLY A 284 -13.92 6.99 -8.17
C GLY A 284 -14.00 6.71 -6.68
N LYS A 285 -14.04 7.77 -5.88
CA LYS A 285 -14.01 7.72 -4.41
C LYS A 285 -15.27 8.38 -3.85
N ILE A 286 -15.95 7.68 -2.94
CA ILE A 286 -17.04 8.21 -2.12
C ILE A 286 -16.81 7.81 -0.67
N GLY A 287 -17.04 8.71 0.25
CA GLY A 287 -16.86 8.40 1.66
C GLY A 287 -17.60 9.36 2.58
N VAL A 288 -17.55 9.05 3.87
CA VAL A 288 -18.04 9.92 4.93
C VAL A 288 -17.15 9.73 6.14
N GLU A 289 -16.82 10.82 6.81
CA GLU A 289 -16.19 10.79 8.14
C GLU A 289 -17.08 11.53 9.12
N ILE A 290 -17.37 10.91 10.26
CA ILE A 290 -18.17 11.46 11.34
C ILE A 290 -17.24 11.65 12.53
N GLY A 291 -17.16 12.86 13.06
CA GLY A 291 -16.41 13.20 14.26
C GLY A 291 -17.35 13.54 15.40
N TRP A 292 -17.04 13.05 16.60
CA TRP A 292 -17.72 13.38 17.84
C TRP A 292 -16.70 13.49 18.97
N ASN A 293 -16.68 14.62 19.67
CA ASN A 293 -15.71 14.90 20.73
C ASN A 293 -14.26 14.71 20.26
N LYS A 294 -13.59 13.67 20.76
CA LYS A 294 -12.22 13.31 20.40
C LYS A 294 -12.13 12.12 19.44
N PHE A 295 -13.25 11.57 18.99
CA PHE A 295 -13.26 10.41 18.11
C PHE A 295 -13.72 10.81 16.71
N SER A 296 -13.23 10.10 15.70
CA SER A 296 -13.88 10.07 14.39
C SER A 296 -13.96 8.65 13.84
N LEU A 297 -14.99 8.40 13.04
CA LEU A 297 -15.20 7.18 12.29
C LEU A 297 -15.40 7.53 10.83
N GLY A 298 -14.58 6.93 9.97
CA GLY A 298 -14.62 7.12 8.53
C GLY A 298 -14.96 5.83 7.80
N ALA A 299 -15.77 5.94 6.76
CA ALA A 299 -15.99 4.90 5.77
C ALA A 299 -15.70 5.47 4.37
N THR A 300 -15.02 4.70 3.52
CA THR A 300 -14.73 5.12 2.14
C THR A 300 -14.78 3.93 1.22
N TYR A 301 -15.38 4.11 0.05
CA TYR A 301 -15.46 3.14 -1.02
C TYR A 301 -14.80 3.70 -2.28
N PHE A 302 -14.08 2.84 -2.97
CA PHE A 302 -13.36 3.11 -4.20
C PHE A 302 -13.84 2.14 -5.27
N LYS A 303 -14.30 2.68 -6.39
CA LYS A 303 -14.71 1.92 -7.57
C LYS A 303 -13.75 2.20 -8.73
N PRO A 304 -13.12 1.18 -9.35
CA PRO A 304 -12.34 1.39 -10.56
C PRO A 304 -13.22 2.00 -11.66
N ILE A 305 -12.78 3.12 -12.23
CA ILE A 305 -13.39 3.78 -13.39
C ILE A 305 -12.69 3.31 -14.67
N ASN A 306 -11.36 3.36 -14.66
CA ASN A 306 -10.51 2.89 -15.74
C ASN A 306 -9.28 2.21 -15.14
N GLN A 307 -8.79 1.17 -15.80
CA GLN A 307 -7.58 0.47 -15.38
C GLN A 307 -6.96 -0.29 -16.54
N ASN A 308 -5.63 -0.36 -16.51
CA ASN A 308 -4.84 -1.27 -17.31
C ASN A 308 -3.71 -1.80 -16.44
N LEU A 309 -4.03 -2.75 -15.57
CA LEU A 309 -3.06 -3.39 -14.71
C LEU A 309 -2.50 -4.62 -15.43
N MET A 310 -1.19 -4.70 -15.53
CA MET A 310 -0.50 -5.90 -16.01
C MET A 310 -0.87 -6.31 -17.43
N SER A 311 -1.00 -5.34 -18.35
CA SER A 311 -1.49 -5.61 -19.72
C SER A 311 -2.88 -6.28 -19.74
N GLY A 312 -3.72 -6.00 -18.73
CA GLY A 312 -5.06 -6.57 -18.59
C GLY A 312 -5.11 -7.93 -17.88
N LEU A 313 -3.99 -8.43 -17.37
CA LEU A 313 -3.94 -9.69 -16.61
C LEU A 313 -4.42 -9.54 -15.16
N VAL A 314 -4.53 -8.30 -14.66
CA VAL A 314 -5.03 -8.01 -13.32
C VAL A 314 -6.15 -6.98 -13.41
N GLU A 315 -7.17 -7.15 -12.59
CA GLU A 315 -8.24 -6.18 -12.46
C GLU A 315 -8.58 -5.91 -11.00
N ALA A 316 -8.55 -4.63 -10.61
CA ALA A 316 -9.20 -4.18 -9.40
C ALA A 316 -10.71 -4.26 -9.59
N LYS A 317 -11.44 -4.66 -8.54
CA LYS A 317 -12.91 -4.78 -8.55
C LYS A 317 -13.59 -3.79 -7.62
N SER A 318 -13.12 -3.76 -6.38
CA SER A 318 -13.59 -2.86 -5.34
C SER A 318 -12.52 -2.68 -4.27
N ARG A 319 -12.54 -1.52 -3.62
CA ARG A 319 -11.73 -1.26 -2.45
C ARG A 319 -12.55 -0.46 -1.45
N TRP A 320 -12.43 -0.77 -0.18
CA TRP A 320 -13.12 -0.02 0.85
C TRP A 320 -12.35 0.02 2.15
N THR A 321 -12.66 1.02 2.96
CA THR A 321 -11.90 1.34 4.17
C THR A 321 -12.85 1.73 5.27
N LEU A 322 -12.58 1.26 6.48
CA LEU A 322 -13.15 1.75 7.73
C LEU A 322 -12.03 2.25 8.61
N ASN A 323 -12.17 3.41 9.22
CA ASN A 323 -11.18 3.91 10.16
C ASN A 323 -11.84 4.50 11.39
N ILE A 324 -11.21 4.30 12.54
CA ILE A 324 -11.53 4.96 13.79
C ILE A 324 -10.30 5.70 14.29
N ASN A 325 -10.46 6.97 14.64
CA ASN A 325 -9.37 7.84 15.04
C ASN A 325 -9.65 8.49 16.39
N TYR A 326 -8.62 8.63 17.20
CA TYR A 326 -8.60 9.47 18.39
C TYR A 326 -7.77 10.72 18.10
N LYS A 327 -8.41 11.89 18.22
CA LYS A 327 -7.80 13.20 18.07
C LYS A 327 -6.86 13.50 19.23
N LEU A 328 -5.62 13.88 18.90
CA LEU A 328 -4.58 14.26 19.86
C LEU A 328 -4.76 15.68 20.41
#